data_AF-A0A0F9I2X0-F1
#
_entry.id   AF-A0A0F9I2X0-F1
#
_cell.length_a   1.000
_cell.length_b   1.000
_cell.length_c   1.000
_cell.angle_alpha   90.00
_cell.angle_beta   90.00
_cell.angle_gamma   90.00
#
_symmetry.space_group_name_H-M   'P 1'
#
loop_
_entity.id
_entity.type
_entity.pdbx_description
1 polymer ?
#
loop_
_entity_poly.entity_id
_entity_poly.type
_entity_poly.pdbx_seq_one_letter_code
_entity_poly.pdbx_strand_id
1 'polypeptide(L)'
;MKSASRKDKLVLLRKYLDLETNELKADNNPGNILYEKIIRKKQLDKRIHNCHKCTNLNIKSFTQSVPGWGNLNADIFFIGESPCVHSMAAQFPFAWRSGRILDIILKLSNLTRYDVYLSNSVHCHLETKRAPTEKESIKCSAFLYKEIQLVEPALIVSLGNSAKAAIEHINKHRKYKTLENKIIRATHPARFLYNNTGLRDYILKLSLELDKYT
;
A
#
# COMPACT_ATOMS: atom_id res chain seq x y z
N MET A 1 -24.95 11.19 10.86
CA MET A 1 -24.44 10.16 11.80
C MET A 1 -25.06 10.40 13.17
N LYS A 2 -25.72 9.41 13.78
CA LYS A 2 -26.21 9.54 15.16
C LYS A 2 -24.99 9.56 16.11
N SER A 3 -24.86 10.57 16.96
CA SER A 3 -23.76 10.62 17.93
C SER A 3 -23.87 9.46 18.91
N ALA A 4 -22.79 8.73 19.15
CA ALA A 4 -22.74 7.63 20.12
C ALA A 4 -23.23 8.10 21.50
N SER A 5 -24.06 7.28 22.17
CA SER A 5 -24.64 7.61 23.47
C SER A 5 -23.57 7.67 24.57
N ARG A 6 -23.88 8.30 25.70
CA ARG A 6 -22.98 8.34 26.88
C ARG A 6 -22.60 6.93 27.34
N LYS A 7 -23.55 5.98 27.28
CA LYS A 7 -23.33 4.58 27.65
C LYS A 7 -22.34 3.92 26.70
N ASP A 8 -22.46 4.16 25.40
CA ASP A 8 -21.53 3.62 24.38
C ASP A 8 -20.11 4.14 24.59
N LYS A 9 -19.98 5.44 24.89
CA LYS A 9 -18.69 6.06 25.19
C LYS A 9 -18.05 5.52 26.47
N LEU A 10 -18.84 5.25 27.52
CA LEU A 10 -18.33 4.64 28.77
C LEU A 10 -17.86 3.20 28.56
N VAL A 11 -18.56 2.41 27.74
CA VAL A 11 -18.13 1.06 27.37
C VAL A 11 -16.80 1.11 26.61
N LEU A 12 -16.65 2.06 25.69
CA LEU A 12 -15.39 2.25 24.96
C LEU A 12 -14.25 2.71 25.90
N LEU A 13 -14.53 3.66 26.79
CA LEU A 13 -13.53 4.21 27.72
C LEU A 13 -12.92 3.16 28.65
N ARG A 14 -13.69 2.16 29.09
CA ARG A 14 -13.21 1.03 29.92
C ARG A 14 -12.07 0.21 29.29
N LYS A 15 -11.90 0.30 27.97
CA LYS A 15 -10.77 -0.32 27.27
C LYS A 15 -9.45 0.40 27.54
N TYR A 16 -9.49 1.70 27.82
CA TYR A 16 -8.30 2.56 27.93
C TYR A 16 -8.06 3.08 29.34
N LEU A 17 -9.10 3.15 30.16
CA LEU A 17 -9.07 3.70 31.50
C LEU A 17 -9.78 2.72 32.44
N ASP A 18 -9.14 2.41 33.56
CA ASP A 18 -9.84 1.80 34.68
C ASP A 18 -10.78 2.85 35.32
N LEU A 19 -12.08 2.59 35.33
CA LEU A 19 -13.06 3.58 35.81
C LEU A 19 -13.17 3.65 37.34
N GLU A 20 -12.59 2.70 38.06
CA GLU A 20 -12.57 2.69 39.51
C GLU A 20 -11.31 3.38 40.02
N THR A 21 -10.15 3.11 39.43
CA THR A 21 -8.87 3.70 39.84
C THR A 21 -8.48 4.96 39.07
N ASN A 22 -9.14 5.25 37.93
CA ASN A 22 -8.76 6.31 36.98
C ASN A 22 -7.35 6.16 36.37
N GLU A 23 -6.77 4.95 36.40
CA GLU A 23 -5.48 4.67 35.78
C GLU A 23 -5.62 4.32 34.29
N LEU A 24 -4.68 4.80 33.47
CA LEU A 24 -4.62 4.48 32.04
C LEU A 24 -4.03 3.07 31.81
N LYS A 25 -4.69 2.29 30.95
CA LYS A 25 -4.23 0.97 30.51
C LYS A 25 -3.24 1.13 29.36
N ALA A 26 -1.95 0.89 29.64
CA ALA A 26 -0.86 1.13 28.68
C ALA A 26 -0.89 0.16 27.47
N ASP A 27 -1.26 -1.10 27.68
CA ASP A 27 -1.32 -2.14 26.65
C ASP A 27 -2.43 -1.93 25.61
N ASN A 28 -3.52 -1.29 26.00
CA ASN A 28 -4.70 -1.10 25.16
C ASN A 28 -4.77 0.28 24.50
N ASN A 29 -3.74 1.12 24.66
CA ASN A 29 -3.76 2.47 24.12
C ASN A 29 -3.57 2.43 22.59
N PRO A 30 -4.54 2.87 21.76
CA PRO A 30 -4.48 2.74 20.31
C PRO A 30 -3.31 3.51 19.71
N GLY A 31 -2.82 4.55 20.40
CA GLY A 31 -1.61 5.27 20.06
C GLY A 31 -0.35 4.39 20.07
N ASN A 32 -0.27 3.38 20.94
CA ASN A 32 0.92 2.54 21.08
C ASN A 32 1.12 1.63 19.87
N ILE A 33 0.05 0.99 19.38
CA ILE A 33 0.12 0.11 18.19
C ILE A 33 0.51 0.94 16.95
N LEU A 34 -0.13 2.09 16.73
CA LEU A 34 0.19 2.94 15.59
C LEU A 34 1.63 3.49 15.69
N TYR A 35 2.06 3.89 16.89
CA TYR A 35 3.43 4.34 17.15
C TYR A 35 4.46 3.25 16.84
N GLU A 36 4.22 2.01 17.27
CA GLU A 36 5.06 0.86 16.92
C GLU A 36 5.11 0.63 15.40
N LYS A 37 3.96 0.68 14.71
CA LYS A 37 3.91 0.56 13.25
C LYS A 37 4.73 1.67 12.59
N ILE A 38 4.67 2.90 13.07
CA ILE A 38 5.46 4.04 12.56
C ILE A 38 6.97 3.80 12.74
N ILE A 39 7.40 3.31 13.90
CA ILE A 39 8.83 2.98 14.15
C ILE A 39 9.30 1.89 13.18
N ARG A 40 8.52 0.80 13.08
CA ARG A 40 8.83 -0.30 12.17
C ARG A 40 8.85 0.16 10.71
N LYS A 41 7.93 1.07 10.32
CA LYS A 41 7.92 1.69 9.00
C LYS A 41 9.22 2.45 8.73
N LYS A 42 9.64 3.34 9.63
CA LYS A 42 10.89 4.10 9.48
C LYS A 42 12.11 3.19 9.33
N GLN A 43 12.17 2.10 10.10
CA GLN A 43 13.24 1.11 9.96
C GLN A 43 13.19 0.37 8.62
N LEU A 44 12.01 0.02 8.13
CA LEU A 44 11.81 -0.61 6.83
C LEU A 44 12.25 0.31 5.69
N ASP A 45 11.86 1.59 5.75
CA ASP A 45 12.23 2.60 4.76
C ASP A 45 13.74 2.79 4.68
N LYS A 46 14.41 2.89 5.83
CA LYS A 46 15.87 2.97 5.89
C LYS A 46 16.54 1.76 5.23
N ARG A 47 15.97 0.56 5.39
CA ARG A 47 16.50 -0.66 4.75
C ARG A 47 16.26 -0.68 3.24
N ILE A 48 15.11 -0.16 2.77
CA ILE A 48 14.81 -0.02 1.35
C ILE A 48 15.79 0.98 0.72
N HIS A 49 16.00 2.14 1.36
CA HIS A 49 16.93 3.17 0.90
C HIS A 49 18.40 2.73 0.84
N ASN A 50 18.81 1.78 1.70
CA ASN A 50 20.17 1.26 1.73
C ASN A 50 20.32 -0.08 0.99
N CYS A 51 19.32 -0.51 0.22
CA CYS A 51 19.37 -1.79 -0.48
C CYS A 51 20.23 -1.71 -1.75
N HIS A 52 21.18 -2.63 -1.90
CA HIS A 52 22.00 -2.79 -3.11
C HIS A 52 22.02 -4.24 -3.62
N LYS A 53 20.94 -4.99 -3.39
CA LYS A 53 20.85 -6.41 -3.81
C LYS A 53 20.79 -6.62 -5.33
N CYS A 54 20.43 -5.58 -6.08
CA CYS A 54 20.31 -5.59 -7.54
C CYS A 54 21.35 -4.65 -8.12
N THR A 55 22.11 -5.13 -9.10
CA THR A 55 23.14 -4.37 -9.81
C THR A 55 22.51 -3.14 -10.50
N ASN A 56 23.18 -1.99 -10.42
CA ASN A 56 22.76 -0.72 -11.04
C ASN A 56 21.39 -0.16 -10.59
N LEU A 57 20.83 -0.67 -9.50
CA LEU A 57 19.61 -0.14 -8.89
C LEU A 57 19.89 0.61 -7.60
N ASN A 58 18.93 1.44 -7.20
CA ASN A 58 18.98 2.29 -6.02
C ASN A 58 20.13 3.32 -6.05
N ILE A 59 20.45 3.81 -7.24
CA ILE A 59 21.40 4.91 -7.44
C ILE A 59 20.64 6.23 -7.29
N LYS A 60 21.09 7.10 -6.38
CA LYS A 60 20.47 8.40 -6.11
C LYS A 60 20.24 9.18 -7.41
N SER A 61 19.05 9.76 -7.57
CA SER A 61 18.62 10.51 -8.77
C SER A 61 18.47 9.73 -10.08
N PHE A 62 18.96 8.49 -10.18
CA PHE A 62 18.88 7.67 -11.40
C PHE A 62 17.90 6.51 -11.27
N THR A 63 18.10 5.64 -10.28
CA THR A 63 17.27 4.44 -10.02
C THR A 63 16.83 4.37 -8.56
N GLN A 64 16.74 5.54 -7.92
CA GLN A 64 16.51 5.71 -6.49
C GLN A 64 15.25 4.99 -6.03
N SER A 65 15.35 4.38 -4.85
CA SER A 65 14.22 3.70 -4.24
C SER A 65 13.14 4.66 -3.73
N VAL A 66 11.91 4.15 -3.73
CA VAL A 66 10.71 4.79 -3.19
C VAL A 66 9.96 3.73 -2.38
N PRO A 67 10.01 3.80 -1.04
CA PRO A 67 9.21 2.96 -0.17
C PRO A 67 7.71 3.14 -0.39
N GLY A 68 6.91 2.20 0.11
CA GLY A 68 5.46 2.36 0.19
C GLY A 68 5.07 3.54 1.09
N TRP A 69 3.88 4.08 0.88
CA TRP A 69 3.39 5.28 1.55
C TRP A 69 1.87 5.21 1.73
N GLY A 70 1.37 5.75 2.83
CA GLY A 70 -0.05 5.85 3.12
C GLY A 70 -0.38 5.50 4.57
N ASN A 71 -1.65 5.18 4.83
CA ASN A 71 -2.13 4.84 6.16
C ASN A 71 -1.69 3.44 6.58
N LEU A 72 -1.01 3.33 7.74
CA LEU A 72 -0.51 2.06 8.28
C LEU A 72 -1.61 1.18 8.89
N ASN A 73 -2.84 1.69 8.98
CA ASN A 73 -4.05 0.97 9.33
C ASN A 73 -5.04 0.94 8.16
N ALA A 74 -4.56 1.12 6.93
CA ALA A 74 -5.42 1.06 5.75
C ALA A 74 -5.97 -0.35 5.54
N ASP A 75 -7.28 -0.44 5.30
CA ASP A 75 -7.92 -1.69 4.89
C ASP A 75 -7.61 -2.05 3.44
N ILE A 76 -7.21 -1.08 2.61
CA ILE A 76 -6.95 -1.26 1.18
C ILE A 76 -5.48 -0.94 0.87
N PHE A 77 -4.82 -1.88 0.20
CA PHE A 77 -3.41 -1.78 -0.19
C PHE A 77 -3.26 -1.92 -1.71
N PHE A 78 -2.78 -0.88 -2.38
CA PHE A 78 -2.50 -0.91 -3.82
C PHE A 78 -1.03 -1.23 -4.11
N ILE A 79 -0.79 -2.06 -5.12
CA ILE A 79 0.54 -2.47 -5.55
C ILE A 79 0.68 -2.19 -7.05
N GLY A 80 1.60 -1.29 -7.40
CA GLY A 80 2.01 -1.01 -8.77
C GLY A 80 3.21 -1.83 -9.22
N GLU A 81 3.78 -1.46 -10.36
CA GLU A 81 4.95 -2.12 -10.94
C GLU A 81 6.25 -1.62 -10.30
N SER A 82 6.64 -0.38 -10.58
CA SER A 82 7.85 0.28 -10.09
C SER A 82 7.62 1.79 -9.99
N PRO A 83 8.41 2.51 -9.17
CA PRO A 83 8.33 3.97 -9.09
C PRO A 83 8.71 4.61 -10.43
N CYS A 84 8.11 5.76 -10.73
CA CYS A 84 8.53 6.62 -11.84
C CYS A 84 9.45 7.75 -11.36
N VAL A 85 10.03 8.52 -12.28
CA VAL A 85 10.89 9.69 -11.96
C VAL A 85 10.22 10.67 -11.00
N HIS A 86 8.93 10.95 -11.18
CA HIS A 86 8.17 11.82 -10.29
C HIS A 86 8.01 11.22 -8.90
N SER A 87 7.87 9.89 -8.80
CA SER A 87 7.85 9.20 -7.51
C SER A 87 9.21 9.22 -6.83
N MET A 88 10.32 9.17 -7.57
CA MET A 88 11.65 9.37 -6.99
C MET A 88 11.80 10.76 -6.40
N ALA A 89 11.39 11.80 -7.14
CA ALA A 89 11.45 13.18 -6.66
C ALA A 89 10.56 13.40 -5.43
N ALA A 90 9.36 12.83 -5.44
CA ALA A 90 8.37 13.04 -4.38
C ALA A 90 8.52 12.06 -3.19
N GLN A 91 9.27 10.98 -3.35
CA GLN A 91 9.44 9.90 -2.38
C GLN A 91 8.11 9.25 -1.92
N PHE A 92 7.14 9.14 -2.84
CA PHE A 92 5.96 8.30 -2.66
C PHE A 92 5.46 7.67 -3.99
N PRO A 93 4.80 6.50 -3.96
CA PRO A 93 4.30 5.82 -5.15
C PRO A 93 3.18 6.58 -5.88
N PHE A 94 3.02 6.34 -7.18
CA PHE A 94 1.94 6.92 -7.98
C PHE A 94 1.90 8.47 -7.94
N ALA A 95 3.05 9.14 -8.06
CA ALA A 95 3.13 10.61 -7.94
C ALA A 95 2.80 11.40 -9.23
N TRP A 96 2.36 10.74 -10.30
CA TRP A 96 2.12 11.40 -11.60
C TRP A 96 0.87 10.88 -12.32
N ARG A 97 0.87 10.85 -13.66
CA ARG A 97 -0.28 10.53 -14.51
C ARG A 97 -1.02 9.23 -14.14
N SER A 98 -0.31 8.13 -13.89
CA SER A 98 -0.95 6.88 -13.43
C SER A 98 -1.60 7.03 -12.05
N GLY A 99 -0.99 7.83 -11.18
CA GLY A 99 -1.56 8.22 -9.90
C GLY A 99 -2.79 9.10 -10.01
N ARG A 100 -2.86 10.01 -10.99
CA ARG A 100 -4.07 10.81 -11.23
C ARG A 100 -5.28 9.95 -11.61
N ILE A 101 -5.06 8.88 -12.37
CA ILE A 101 -6.12 7.90 -12.68
C ILE A 101 -6.54 7.18 -11.38
N LEU A 102 -5.57 6.75 -10.56
CA LEU A 102 -5.86 6.15 -9.27
C LEU A 102 -6.62 7.10 -8.34
N ASP A 103 -6.29 8.39 -8.32
CA ASP A 103 -6.99 9.42 -7.53
C ASP A 103 -8.45 9.56 -7.92
N ILE A 104 -8.75 9.50 -9.22
CA ILE A 104 -10.12 9.52 -9.72
C ILE A 104 -10.88 8.28 -9.23
N ILE A 105 -10.25 7.10 -9.32
CA ILE A 105 -10.85 5.84 -8.88
C ILE A 105 -11.15 5.87 -7.38
N LEU A 106 -10.16 6.28 -6.56
CA LEU A 106 -10.34 6.43 -5.11
C LEU A 106 -11.48 7.41 -4.79
N LYS A 107 -11.50 8.58 -5.45
CA LYS A 107 -12.52 9.59 -5.23
C LYS A 107 -13.93 9.10 -5.56
N LEU A 108 -14.10 8.31 -6.62
CA LEU A 108 -15.38 7.72 -6.97
C LEU A 108 -15.88 6.73 -5.92
N SER A 109 -14.96 6.11 -5.16
CA SER A 109 -15.26 5.23 -4.02
C SER A 109 -15.25 5.95 -2.67
N ASN A 110 -15.37 7.28 -2.63
CA ASN A 110 -15.30 8.11 -1.42
C ASN A 110 -14.01 7.93 -0.58
N LEU A 111 -12.93 7.50 -1.22
CA LEU A 111 -11.62 7.34 -0.61
C LEU A 111 -10.67 8.46 -1.04
N THR A 112 -9.65 8.66 -0.23
CA THR A 112 -8.49 9.49 -0.54
C THR A 112 -7.21 8.66 -0.44
N ARG A 113 -6.08 9.23 -0.86
CA ARG A 113 -4.76 8.60 -0.67
C ARG A 113 -4.40 8.38 0.80
N TYR A 114 -5.04 9.09 1.73
CA TYR A 114 -4.81 8.94 3.16
C TYR A 114 -5.62 7.79 3.77
N ASP A 115 -6.59 7.24 3.04
CA ASP A 115 -7.38 6.11 3.51
C ASP A 115 -6.75 4.77 3.11
N VAL A 116 -5.79 4.80 2.20
CA VAL A 116 -5.20 3.61 1.58
C VAL A 116 -3.69 3.55 1.81
N TYR A 117 -3.10 2.40 1.51
CA TYR A 117 -1.65 2.23 1.45
C TYR A 117 -1.22 1.92 0.01
N LEU A 118 -0.17 2.60 -0.46
CA LEU A 118 0.33 2.48 -1.83
C LEU A 118 1.75 1.94 -1.81
N SER A 119 2.05 0.94 -2.64
CA SER A 119 3.42 0.45 -2.87
C SER A 119 3.60 -0.05 -4.30
N ASN A 120 4.76 -0.64 -4.59
CA ASN A 120 5.12 -1.23 -5.88
C ASN A 120 5.73 -2.63 -5.69
N SER A 121 5.69 -3.44 -6.75
CA SER A 121 6.30 -4.78 -6.79
C SER A 121 7.81 -4.75 -6.59
N VAL A 122 8.46 -3.70 -7.10
CA VAL A 122 9.85 -3.35 -6.80
C VAL A 122 9.92 -1.91 -6.31
N HIS A 123 10.82 -1.63 -5.37
CA HIS A 123 10.94 -0.29 -4.77
C HIS A 123 11.89 0.64 -5.51
N CYS A 124 12.71 0.16 -6.46
CA CYS A 124 13.64 1.01 -7.22
C CYS A 124 13.00 1.46 -8.53
N HIS A 125 13.22 2.72 -8.92
CA HIS A 125 12.90 3.15 -10.27
C HIS A 125 13.69 2.35 -11.30
N LEU A 126 13.01 1.92 -12.36
CA LEU A 126 13.61 1.21 -13.48
C LEU A 126 13.62 2.15 -14.69
N GLU A 127 14.70 2.06 -15.48
CA GLU A 127 14.84 2.81 -16.72
C GLU A 127 13.66 2.60 -17.67
N THR A 128 13.41 3.61 -18.51
CA THR A 128 12.11 3.85 -19.15
C THR A 128 11.48 2.62 -19.82
N LYS A 129 10.29 2.27 -19.31
CA LYS A 129 9.32 1.29 -19.86
C LYS A 129 9.69 -0.19 -19.73
N ARG A 130 10.77 -0.56 -19.05
CA ARG A 130 11.01 -1.98 -18.77
C ARG A 130 10.26 -2.43 -17.52
N ALA A 131 9.70 -3.63 -17.58
CA ALA A 131 9.24 -4.33 -16.40
C ALA A 131 10.44 -4.77 -15.53
N PRO A 132 10.25 -5.01 -14.22
CA PRO A 132 11.25 -5.67 -13.41
C PRO A 132 11.51 -7.08 -13.94
N THR A 133 12.77 -7.49 -13.91
CA THR A 133 13.14 -8.89 -14.12
C THR A 133 12.61 -9.75 -12.97
N GLU A 134 12.50 -11.06 -13.20
CA GLU A 134 12.10 -12.00 -12.14
C GLU A 134 13.08 -11.94 -10.95
N LYS A 135 14.38 -11.87 -11.21
CA LYS A 135 15.41 -11.76 -10.17
C LYS A 135 15.25 -10.48 -9.34
N GLU A 136 14.98 -9.34 -9.97
CA GLU A 136 14.72 -8.09 -9.25
C GLU A 136 13.45 -8.20 -8.40
N SER A 137 12.37 -8.75 -8.95
CA SER A 137 11.09 -8.94 -8.26
C SER A 137 11.25 -9.86 -7.04
N ILE A 138 11.92 -10.99 -7.19
CA ILE A 138 12.17 -11.95 -6.09
C ILE A 138 13.02 -11.30 -4.98
N LYS A 139 14.08 -10.57 -5.35
CA LYS A 139 14.94 -9.89 -4.36
C LYS A 139 14.19 -8.81 -3.59
N CYS A 140 13.26 -8.11 -4.25
CA CYS A 140 12.48 -7.03 -3.66
C CYS A 140 11.23 -7.50 -2.90
N SER A 141 10.70 -8.69 -3.20
CA SER A 141 9.46 -9.23 -2.63
C SER A 141 9.47 -9.27 -1.10
N ALA A 142 10.64 -9.45 -0.48
CA ALA A 142 10.80 -9.44 0.97
C ALA A 142 10.48 -8.08 1.63
N PHE A 143 10.64 -6.97 0.90
CA PHE A 143 10.24 -5.65 1.39
C PHE A 143 8.74 -5.45 1.25
N LEU A 144 8.18 -5.76 0.07
CA LEU A 144 6.73 -5.68 -0.15
C LEU A 144 5.96 -6.54 0.86
N TYR A 145 6.45 -7.76 1.13
CA TYR A 145 5.86 -8.63 2.13
C TYR A 145 5.85 -7.99 3.52
N LYS A 146 6.93 -7.29 3.91
CA LYS A 146 6.99 -6.59 5.20
C LYS A 146 6.06 -5.39 5.27
N GLU A 147 5.85 -4.70 4.16
CA GLU A 147 4.84 -3.63 4.10
C GLU A 147 3.44 -4.20 4.28
N ILE A 148 3.12 -5.32 3.63
CA ILE A 148 1.84 -6.02 3.80
C ILE A 148 1.66 -6.48 5.25
N GLN A 149 2.69 -7.07 5.87
CA GLN A 149 2.63 -7.46 7.28
C GLN A 149 2.52 -6.28 8.24
N LEU A 150 3.04 -5.11 7.86
CA LEU A 150 2.98 -3.93 8.70
C LEU A 150 1.60 -3.28 8.67
N VAL A 151 0.99 -3.24 7.48
CA VAL A 151 -0.33 -2.63 7.26
C VAL A 151 -1.44 -3.58 7.68
N GLU A 152 -1.27 -4.88 7.41
CA GLU A 152 -2.28 -5.93 7.58
C GLU A 152 -3.60 -5.62 6.85
N PRO A 153 -3.55 -5.30 5.54
CA PRO A 153 -4.73 -4.82 4.84
C PRO A 153 -5.78 -5.92 4.69
N ALA A 154 -7.05 -5.52 4.72
CA ALA A 154 -8.16 -6.39 4.40
C ALA A 154 -8.19 -6.73 2.90
N LEU A 155 -7.85 -5.80 2.01
CA LEU A 155 -7.90 -5.95 0.56
C LEU A 155 -6.57 -5.54 -0.07
N ILE A 156 -6.07 -6.35 -1.00
CA ILE A 156 -4.95 -5.98 -1.87
C ILE A 156 -5.45 -5.74 -3.29
N VAL A 157 -5.05 -4.63 -3.90
CA VAL A 157 -5.31 -4.33 -5.31
C VAL A 157 -3.99 -4.38 -6.06
N SER A 158 -3.79 -5.45 -6.84
CA SER A 158 -2.63 -5.60 -7.71
C SER A 158 -2.88 -4.97 -9.08
N LEU A 159 -2.03 -4.00 -9.44
CA LEU A 159 -2.15 -3.23 -10.67
C LEU A 159 -1.07 -3.67 -11.68
N GLY A 160 -1.48 -4.50 -12.64
CA GLY A 160 -0.61 -5.03 -13.69
C GLY A 160 0.10 -6.34 -13.35
N ASN A 161 0.86 -6.85 -14.32
CA ASN A 161 1.44 -8.19 -14.26
C ASN A 161 2.54 -8.33 -13.20
N SER A 162 3.40 -7.31 -13.03
CA SER A 162 4.46 -7.35 -12.03
C SER A 162 3.92 -7.37 -10.60
N ALA A 163 2.87 -6.59 -10.31
CA ALA A 163 2.19 -6.62 -9.03
C ALA A 163 1.54 -7.98 -8.76
N LYS A 164 0.85 -8.54 -9.77
CA LYS A 164 0.26 -9.88 -9.70
C LYS A 164 1.33 -10.95 -9.40
N ALA A 165 2.42 -10.96 -10.15
CA ALA A 165 3.50 -11.94 -9.99
C ALA A 165 4.18 -11.83 -8.61
N ALA A 166 4.36 -10.61 -8.10
CA ALA A 166 4.92 -10.40 -6.76
C ALA A 166 4.02 -10.98 -5.67
N ILE A 167 2.70 -10.77 -5.75
CA ILE A 167 1.74 -11.36 -4.80
C ILE A 167 1.70 -12.88 -4.91
N GLU A 168 1.71 -13.44 -6.12
CA GLU A 168 1.75 -14.90 -6.32
C GLU A 168 3.02 -15.51 -5.74
N HIS A 169 4.17 -14.85 -5.92
CA HIS A 169 5.43 -15.26 -5.31
C HIS A 169 5.34 -15.24 -3.77
N ILE A 170 4.79 -14.18 -3.19
CA ILE A 170 4.59 -14.05 -1.73
C ILE A 170 3.69 -15.17 -1.21
N ASN A 171 2.54 -15.41 -1.85
CA ASN A 171 1.60 -16.46 -1.44
C ASN A 171 2.26 -17.84 -1.45
N LYS A 172 3.06 -18.15 -2.48
CA LYS A 172 3.76 -19.43 -2.61
C LYS A 172 4.85 -19.66 -1.56
N HIS A 173 5.61 -18.62 -1.19
CA HIS A 173 6.83 -18.77 -0.38
C HIS A 173 6.72 -18.28 1.07
N ARG A 174 5.72 -17.46 1.39
CA ARG A 174 5.54 -16.87 2.73
C ARG A 174 4.22 -17.26 3.40
N LYS A 175 3.34 -18.01 2.69
CA LYS A 175 2.04 -18.55 3.15
C LYS A 175 1.18 -17.53 3.92
N TYR A 176 0.47 -16.65 3.20
CA TYR A 176 -0.55 -15.77 3.77
C TYR A 176 -1.94 -16.15 3.23
N LYS A 177 -2.56 -17.15 3.87
CA LYS A 177 -3.81 -17.78 3.38
C LYS A 177 -4.98 -16.79 3.22
N THR A 178 -5.00 -15.74 4.03
CA THR A 178 -6.03 -14.68 3.99
C THR A 178 -5.91 -13.77 2.77
N LEU A 179 -4.71 -13.61 2.18
CA LEU A 179 -4.52 -12.73 1.02
C LEU A 179 -5.23 -13.26 -0.22
N GLU A 180 -5.23 -14.58 -0.43
CA GLU A 180 -5.71 -15.19 -1.67
C GLU A 180 -7.18 -14.85 -1.98
N ASN A 181 -8.03 -14.80 -0.95
CA ASN A 181 -9.47 -14.52 -1.08
C ASN A 181 -9.80 -13.02 -1.15
N LYS A 182 -8.82 -12.12 -1.00
CA LYS A 182 -9.04 -10.67 -0.90
C LYS A 182 -8.07 -9.89 -1.79
N ILE A 183 -7.87 -10.37 -3.02
CA ILE A 183 -7.07 -9.68 -4.04
C ILE A 183 -7.94 -9.29 -5.23
N ILE A 184 -7.99 -8.00 -5.54
CA ILE A 184 -8.42 -7.51 -6.85
C ILE A 184 -7.21 -7.48 -7.78
N ARG A 185 -7.37 -8.08 -8.96
CA ARG A 185 -6.38 -8.00 -10.04
C ARG A 185 -6.90 -7.07 -11.12
N ALA A 186 -6.25 -5.93 -11.29
CA ALA A 186 -6.62 -4.95 -12.29
C ALA A 186 -5.44 -4.60 -13.19
N THR A 187 -5.73 -4.09 -14.39
CA THR A 187 -4.69 -3.58 -15.28
C THR A 187 -3.98 -2.38 -14.65
N HIS A 188 -2.68 -2.19 -14.94
CA HIS A 188 -1.96 -1.02 -14.44
C HIS A 188 -2.44 0.26 -15.14
N PRO A 189 -2.71 1.36 -14.40
CA PRO A 189 -3.24 2.61 -14.98
C PRO A 189 -2.35 3.22 -16.07
N ALA A 190 -1.03 2.96 -16.04
CA ALA A 190 -0.11 3.45 -17.05
C ALA A 190 -0.41 2.96 -18.47
N ARG A 191 -1.12 1.83 -18.64
CA ARG A 191 -1.58 1.34 -19.96
C ARG A 191 -2.39 2.40 -20.69
N PHE A 192 -3.21 3.15 -19.96
CA PHE A 192 -4.12 4.13 -20.52
C PHE A 192 -3.47 5.48 -20.87
N LEU A 193 -2.18 5.65 -20.54
CA LEU A 193 -1.44 6.88 -20.84
C LEU A 193 -0.99 6.96 -22.30
N TYR A 194 -0.90 5.82 -22.98
CA TYR A 194 -0.50 5.72 -24.38
C TYR A 194 -1.68 5.37 -25.29
N ASN A 195 -2.70 4.70 -24.76
CA ASN A 195 -3.95 4.40 -25.45
C ASN A 195 -5.10 4.50 -24.45
N ASN A 196 -5.97 5.50 -24.60
CA ASN A 196 -7.07 5.77 -23.67
C ASN A 196 -8.33 4.92 -23.93
N THR A 197 -8.30 4.02 -24.92
CA THR A 197 -9.41 3.10 -25.19
C THR A 197 -9.72 2.26 -23.96
N GLY A 198 -10.98 2.29 -23.52
CA GLY A 198 -11.45 1.55 -22.34
C GLY A 198 -11.08 2.19 -20.99
N LEU A 199 -10.48 3.39 -20.96
CA LEU A 199 -10.14 4.07 -19.70
C LEU A 199 -11.38 4.33 -18.83
N ARG A 200 -12.49 4.78 -19.44
CA ARG A 200 -13.76 5.02 -18.74
C ARG A 200 -14.24 3.75 -18.03
N ASP A 201 -14.33 2.64 -18.77
CA ASP A 201 -14.82 1.38 -18.25
C ASP A 201 -13.90 0.80 -17.18
N TYR A 202 -12.58 0.97 -17.36
CA TYR A 202 -11.59 0.60 -16.35
C TYR A 202 -11.79 1.38 -15.03
N ILE A 203 -11.95 2.70 -15.10
CA ILE A 203 -12.18 3.55 -13.92
C ILE A 203 -13.46 3.10 -13.20
N LEU A 204 -14.57 2.99 -13.94
CA LEU A 204 -15.88 2.61 -13.39
C LEU A 204 -15.86 1.21 -12.78
N LYS A 205 -15.25 0.23 -13.47
CA LYS A 205 -15.19 -1.14 -12.98
C LYS A 205 -14.38 -1.23 -11.68
N LEU A 206 -13.22 -0.57 -11.62
CA LEU A 206 -12.39 -0.66 -10.43
C LEU A 206 -13.02 0.09 -9.25
N SER A 207 -13.66 1.24 -9.46
CA SER A 207 -14.37 1.93 -8.36
C SER A 207 -15.52 1.07 -7.82
N LEU A 208 -16.36 0.50 -8.70
CA LEU A 208 -17.46 -0.38 -8.27
C LEU A 208 -16.99 -1.65 -7.55
N GLU A 209 -15.79 -2.15 -7.87
CA GLU A 209 -15.18 -3.27 -7.15
C GLU A 209 -14.68 -2.84 -5.76
N LEU A 210 -14.12 -1.63 -5.63
CA LEU A 210 -13.68 -1.09 -4.34
C LEU A 210 -14.86 -0.82 -3.40
N ASP A 211 -15.98 -0.33 -3.94
CA ASP A 211 -17.20 -0.03 -3.16
C ASP A 211 -17.76 -1.25 -2.41
N LYS A 212 -17.34 -2.47 -2.77
CA LYS A 212 -17.71 -3.71 -2.06
C LYS A 212 -16.96 -3.88 -0.72
N TYR A 213 -15.93 -3.07 -0.48
CA TYR A 213 -15.00 -3.21 0.66
C TYR A 213 -14.90 -1.92 1.50
N THR A 214 -15.63 -0.87 1.15
CA THR A 214 -15.69 0.43 1.84
C THR A 214 -17.10 0.74 2.32
#